data_AF-A0A2P6QHA7-F1
#
_entry.id   AF-A0A2P6QHA7-F1
#
_cell.length_a   1.000
_cell.length_b   1.000
_cell.length_c   1.000
_cell.angle_alpha   90.00
_cell.angle_beta   90.00
_cell.angle_gamma   90.00
#
_symmetry.space_group_name_H-M   'P 1'
#
loop_
_entity.id
_entity.type
_entity.pdbx_description
1 polymer ?
#
loop_
_entity_poly.entity_id
_entity_poly.type
_entity_poly.pdbx_seq_one_letter_code
_entity_poly.pdbx_strand_id
1 'polypeptide(L)'
;MAKECFIIKDTCSSRLKMAVVDHVGYNYAMFGFAPYGPYWREMRKINTLELLSKCRLELLKQIRGSEVSTFLKEMYRTWSSRANEKKKAQTVTKCWWS
;
A
#
# COMPACT_ATOMS: atom_id res chain seq x y z
N MET A 1 23.37 -14.37 -9.74
CA MET A 1 21.97 -14.40 -10.24
C MET A 1 21.27 -13.05 -10.06
N ALA A 2 20.51 -12.78 -8.98
CA ALA A 2 19.68 -11.56 -8.91
C ALA A 2 20.48 -10.24 -8.96
N LYS A 3 21.60 -10.14 -8.22
CA LYS A 3 22.48 -8.94 -8.25
C LYS A 3 23.05 -8.66 -9.64
N GLU A 4 23.45 -9.70 -10.35
CA GLU A 4 23.98 -9.59 -11.72
C GLU A 4 22.90 -9.15 -12.71
N CYS A 5 21.64 -9.60 -12.54
CA CYS A 5 20.53 -9.12 -13.37
C CYS A 5 20.31 -7.61 -13.24
N PHE A 6 20.48 -7.03 -12.04
CA PHE A 6 20.31 -5.58 -11.83
C PHE A 6 21.55 -4.75 -12.18
N ILE A 7 22.75 -5.35 -12.23
CA ILE A 7 24.01 -4.63 -12.50
C ILE A 7 24.42 -4.74 -13.97
N ILE A 8 24.26 -5.92 -14.57
CA ILE A 8 24.77 -6.25 -15.92
C ILE A 8 23.69 -6.02 -16.97
N LYS A 9 22.41 -6.19 -16.62
CA LYS A 9 21.30 -6.15 -17.58
C LYS A 9 20.06 -5.50 -16.97
N ASP A 10 20.10 -4.18 -16.84
CA ASP A 10 18.96 -3.33 -16.44
C ASP A 10 17.64 -3.67 -17.19
N THR A 11 17.73 -4.28 -18.37
CA THR A 11 16.62 -4.83 -19.16
C THR A 11 15.74 -5.82 -18.38
N CYS A 12 16.28 -6.58 -17.42
CA CYS A 12 15.46 -7.49 -16.61
C CYS A 12 14.49 -6.73 -15.67
N SER A 13 14.71 -5.42 -15.46
CA SER A 13 13.80 -4.56 -14.69
C SER A 13 12.69 -3.95 -15.53
N SER A 14 12.68 -4.11 -16.87
CA SER A 14 11.58 -3.61 -17.69
C SER A 14 10.30 -4.34 -17.32
N ARG A 15 9.30 -3.61 -16.81
CA ARG A 15 7.98 -4.13 -16.47
C ARG A 15 7.34 -4.70 -17.75
N LEU A 16 6.92 -5.96 -17.69
CA LEU A 16 6.13 -6.59 -18.75
C LEU A 16 4.90 -5.74 -19.02
N LYS A 17 4.53 -5.61 -20.30
CA LYS A 17 3.34 -4.87 -20.67
C LYS A 17 2.10 -5.63 -20.21
N MET A 18 1.29 -5.00 -19.36
CA MET A 18 0.05 -5.55 -18.84
C MET A 18 -1.10 -4.60 -19.20
N ALA A 19 -2.20 -5.13 -19.74
CA ALA A 19 -3.37 -4.33 -20.12
C ALA A 19 -3.95 -3.52 -18.94
N VAL A 20 -3.85 -4.06 -17.72
CA VAL A 20 -4.25 -3.35 -16.49
C VAL A 20 -3.40 -2.09 -16.29
N VAL A 21 -2.11 -2.13 -16.59
CA VAL A 21 -1.22 -0.97 -16.47
C VAL A 21 -1.50 0.06 -17.56
N ASP A 22 -1.94 -0.37 -18.74
CA ASP A 22 -2.37 0.57 -19.79
C ASP A 22 -3.57 1.40 -19.34
N HIS A 23 -4.56 0.77 -18.70
CA HIS A 23 -5.78 1.46 -18.28
C HIS A 23 -5.62 2.19 -16.94
N VAL A 24 -5.09 1.51 -15.92
CA VAL A 24 -4.95 2.08 -14.56
C VAL A 24 -3.70 2.96 -14.44
N GLY A 25 -2.64 2.59 -15.14
CA GLY A 25 -1.36 3.31 -15.13
C GLY A 25 -1.27 4.43 -16.16
N TYR A 26 -2.40 4.81 -16.79
CA TYR A 26 -2.48 5.84 -17.83
C TYR A 26 -1.43 5.63 -18.92
N ASN A 27 -1.48 4.49 -19.61
CA ASN A 27 -0.52 4.11 -20.64
C ASN A 27 0.94 4.24 -20.15
N TYR A 28 1.25 3.61 -19.01
CA TYR A 28 2.57 3.63 -18.37
C TYR A 28 3.08 5.01 -17.90
N ALA A 29 2.23 6.05 -17.83
CA ALA A 29 2.60 7.31 -17.21
C ALA A 29 2.91 7.14 -15.71
N MET A 30 2.29 6.16 -15.05
CA MET A 30 2.61 5.82 -13.66
C MET A 30 4.04 5.25 -13.56
N PHE A 31 4.98 6.02 -13.01
CA PHE A 31 6.41 5.67 -12.98
C PHE A 31 6.70 4.32 -12.32
N GLY A 32 5.86 3.85 -11.37
CA GLY A 32 6.03 2.55 -10.72
C GLY A 32 5.88 1.36 -11.68
N PHE A 33 5.12 1.54 -12.76
CA PHE A 33 4.90 0.55 -13.80
C PHE A 33 5.55 0.91 -15.14
N ALA A 34 6.07 2.13 -15.29
CA ALA A 34 6.71 2.56 -16.53
C ALA A 34 7.87 1.61 -16.91
N PRO A 35 8.01 1.28 -18.21
CA PRO A 35 9.13 0.49 -18.68
C PRO A 35 10.45 1.23 -18.40
N TYR A 36 11.53 0.47 -18.28
CA TYR A 36 12.84 1.03 -18.02
C TYR A 36 13.25 1.97 -19.17
N GLY A 37 13.57 3.23 -18.84
CA GLY A 37 13.91 4.26 -19.81
C GLY A 37 14.27 5.59 -19.15
N PRO A 38 14.61 6.64 -19.93
CA PRO A 38 15.00 7.94 -19.41
C PRO A 38 13.95 8.53 -18.45
N TYR A 39 12.67 8.47 -18.83
CA TYR A 39 11.54 8.91 -18.02
C TYR A 39 11.53 8.26 -16.63
N TRP A 40 11.64 6.94 -16.58
CA TRP A 40 11.60 6.20 -15.32
C TRP A 40 12.83 6.50 -14.44
N ARG A 41 14.01 6.68 -15.05
CA ARG A 41 15.25 7.04 -14.33
C ARG A 41 15.13 8.42 -13.68
N GLU A 42 14.59 9.39 -14.42
CA GLU A 42 14.38 10.75 -13.94
C GLU A 42 13.32 10.79 -12.82
N MET A 43 12.17 10.17 -13.04
CA MET A 43 11.12 10.07 -12.02
C MET A 43 11.61 9.36 -10.74
N ARG A 44 12.41 8.30 -10.89
CA ARG A 44 13.04 7.66 -9.73
C ARG A 44 13.96 8.62 -8.99
N LYS A 45 14.82 9.36 -9.70
CA LYS A 45 15.73 10.34 -9.08
C LYS A 45 14.95 11.39 -8.30
N ILE A 46 13.92 11.98 -8.89
CA ILE A 46 13.05 12.98 -8.24
C ILE A 46 12.39 12.37 -7.00
N ASN A 47 11.78 11.20 -7.12
CA ASN A 47 11.09 10.57 -5.99
C ASN A 47 12.03 10.19 -4.85
N THR A 48 13.24 9.71 -5.15
CA THR A 48 14.23 9.39 -4.12
C THR A 48 14.74 10.65 -3.40
N LEU A 49 14.93 11.75 -4.12
CA LEU A 49 15.49 12.99 -3.56
C LEU A 49 14.46 13.86 -2.84
N GLU A 50 13.21 13.91 -3.33
CA GLU A 50 12.20 14.84 -2.82
C GLU A 50 11.21 14.16 -1.86
N LEU A 51 10.63 13.04 -2.30
CA LEU A 51 9.53 12.36 -1.61
C LEU A 51 10.04 11.35 -0.56
N LEU A 52 11.01 10.53 -0.95
CA LEU A 52 11.58 9.46 -0.12
C LEU A 52 12.91 9.87 0.52
N SER A 53 13.16 11.18 0.59
CA SER A 53 14.33 11.73 1.26
C SER A 53 14.26 11.44 2.76
N LYS A 54 15.42 11.30 3.40
CA LYS A 54 15.49 11.04 4.85
C LYS A 54 14.73 12.10 5.66
N CYS A 55 14.91 13.37 5.29
CA CYS A 55 14.22 14.48 5.95
C CYS A 55 12.70 14.38 5.80
N ARG A 56 12.20 14.10 4.58
CA ARG A 56 10.77 13.94 4.33
C ARG A 56 10.19 12.76 5.10
N LEU A 57 10.92 11.65 5.18
CA LEU A 57 10.49 10.46 5.89
C LEU A 57 10.38 10.68 7.40
N GLU A 58 11.33 11.40 8.00
CA GLU A 58 11.27 11.76 9.42
C GLU A 58 10.10 12.72 9.71
N LEU A 59 9.86 13.70 8.85
CA LEU A 59 8.71 14.60 8.97
C LEU A 59 7.37 13.83 8.93
N LEU A 60 7.24 12.87 8.01
CA LEU A 60 6.02 12.08 7.83
C LEU A 60 5.86 10.93 8.83
N LYS A 61 6.87 10.67 9.67
CA LYS A 61 6.88 9.54 10.61
C LYS A 61 5.74 9.60 11.61
N GLN A 62 5.49 10.78 12.19
CA GLN A 62 4.44 10.96 13.19
C GLN A 62 3.05 10.75 12.59
N ILE A 63 2.81 11.30 11.40
CA ILE A 63 1.54 11.15 10.67
C ILE A 63 1.26 9.68 10.39
N ARG A 64 2.24 8.93 9.88
CA ARG A 64 2.07 7.48 9.68
C ARG A 64 1.75 6.75 10.99
N GLY A 65 2.40 7.11 12.09
CA GLY A 65 2.13 6.53 13.40
C GLY A 65 0.70 6.79 13.87
N SER A 66 0.21 8.02 13.73
CA SER A 66 -1.16 8.40 14.13
C SER A 66 -2.23 7.73 13.27
N GLU A 67 -2.03 7.66 11.95
CA GLU A 67 -2.95 6.98 11.04
C GLU A 67 -3.08 5.49 11.36
N VAL A 68 -1.96 4.79 11.56
CA VAL A 68 -1.96 3.36 11.91
C VAL A 68 -2.62 3.13 13.27
N SER A 69 -2.33 3.96 14.28
CA SER A 69 -2.96 3.85 15.59
C SER A 69 -4.47 4.06 15.50
N THR A 70 -4.92 5.02 14.71
CA THR A 70 -6.35 5.32 14.51
C THR A 70 -7.05 4.17 13.81
N PHE A 71 -6.47 3.66 12.71
CA PHE A 71 -6.99 2.51 12.00
C PHE A 71 -7.14 1.27 12.90
N LEU A 72 -6.13 0.97 13.72
CA LEU A 72 -6.19 -0.17 14.64
C LEU A 72 -7.27 0.01 15.71
N LYS A 73 -7.43 1.22 16.26
CA LYS A 73 -8.49 1.53 17.23
C LYS A 73 -9.87 1.34 16.60
N GLU A 74 -10.08 1.83 15.38
CA GLU A 74 -11.36 1.67 14.67
C GLU A 74 -11.65 0.21 14.33
N MET A 75 -10.65 -0.53 13.85
CA MET A 75 -10.76 -1.96 13.58
C MET A 75 -11.14 -2.73 14.86
N TYR A 76 -10.50 -2.42 15.98
CA TYR A 76 -10.82 -3.04 17.26
C TYR A 76 -12.25 -2.70 17.72
N ARG A 77 -12.65 -1.42 17.65
CA ARG A 77 -14.00 -0.98 18.02
C ARG A 77 -15.08 -1.66 17.19
N THR A 78 -14.90 -1.73 15.86
CA THR A 78 -15.84 -2.39 14.96
C THR A 78 -15.93 -3.89 15.23
N TRP A 79 -14.81 -4.55 15.51
CA TRP A 79 -14.78 -5.96 15.91
C TRP A 79 -15.51 -6.19 17.25
N SER A 80 -15.21 -5.40 18.28
CA SER A 80 -15.86 -5.52 19.61
C SER A 80 -17.36 -5.24 19.55
N SER A 81 -17.79 -4.25 18.75
CA SER A 81 -19.22 -3.97 18.55
C SER A 81 -19.96 -5.18 17.98
N ARG A 82 -19.42 -5.78 16.91
CA ARG A 82 -20.00 -6.99 16.29
C ARG A 82 -20.02 -8.18 17.26
N ALA A 83 -18.97 -8.33 18.08
CA ALA A 83 -18.94 -9.39 19.10
C ALA A 83 -20.04 -9.20 20.16
N ASN A 84 -20.29 -7.96 20.57
CA ASN A 84 -21.35 -7.64 21.53
C ASN A 84 -22.75 -7.81 20.94
N GLU A 85 -22.97 -7.47 19.67
CA GLU A 85 -24.22 -7.74 18.96
C GLU A 85 -24.52 -9.24 18.86
N LYS A 86 -23.52 -10.06 18.53
CA LYS A 86 -23.67 -11.53 18.51
C LYS A 86 -24.05 -12.09 19.88
N LYS A 87 -23.42 -11.60 20.95
CA LYS A 87 -23.75 -11.99 22.33
C LYS A 87 -25.20 -11.62 22.68
N LYS A 88 -25.63 -10.40 22.34
CA LYS A 88 -27.01 -9.95 22.55
C LYS A 88 -28.01 -10.82 21.79
N ALA A 89 -27.76 -11.10 20.51
CA ALA A 89 -28.62 -11.97 19.70
C ALA A 89 -28.76 -13.37 20.31
N GLN A 90 -27.65 -13.96 20.79
CA GLN A 90 -27.68 -15.26 21.47
C GLN A 90 -28.47 -15.21 22.78
N THR A 91 -28.28 -14.19 23.62
CA THR A 91 -29.05 -14.03 24.87
C THR A 91 -30.54 -13.86 24.58
N VAL A 92 -30.90 -13.03 23.61
CA VAL A 92 -32.30 -12.85 23.20
C VAL A 92 -32.87 -14.18 22.73
N THR A 93 -32.21 -14.91 21.82
CA THR A 93 -32.71 -16.22 21.39
C THR A 93 -32.93 -17.16 22.57
N LYS A 94 -31.99 -17.25 23.53
CA LYS A 94 -32.15 -18.10 24.73
C LYS A 94 -33.35 -17.73 25.59
N CYS A 95 -33.70 -16.45 25.72
CA CYS A 95 -34.88 -16.00 26.46
C CYS A 95 -36.21 -16.36 25.79
N TRP A 96 -36.22 -16.69 24.50
CA TRP A 96 -37.42 -17.12 23.78
C TRP A 96 -37.68 -18.63 23.86
N TRP A 97 -36.66 -19.42 24.21
CA TRP A 97 -36.76 -20.88 24.34
C TRP A 97 -36.90 -21.36 25.79
N SER A 98 -37.16 -20.44 26.73
CA SER A 98 -37.32 -20.69 28.16
C SER A 98 -38.60 -20.07 28.66
#